data_AF-A0A2D4EVA2-F1
#
_entry.id   AF-A0A2D4EVA2-F1
#
_cell.length_a   1.000
_cell.length_b   1.000
_cell.length_c   1.000
_cell.angle_alpha   90.00
_cell.angle_beta   90.00
_cell.angle_gamma   90.00
#
_symmetry.space_group_name_H-M   'P 1'
#
loop_
_entity.id
_entity.type
_entity.pdbx_description
1 polymer ?
#
loop_
_entity_poly.entity_id
_entity_poly.type
_entity_poly.pdbx_seq_one_letter_code
_entity_poly.pdbx_strand_id
1 'polypeptide(L)'
;MILLVVGNLVNWSFAIFGLVYRPRDFASYMLGIFICNLLLYLAFYVIMKLRSSEKLLPFPLFCIVATAVVWAAALYFFFQNPSSWEETPAESREKNRPCILLGFFDDHDIWHFLSAAALFFSFLGLLTLDDDLDSVPRNKIPVF
;
A
#
# COMPACT_ATOMS: atom_id res chain seq x y z
N MET A 1 0.21 -22.03 -2.45
CA MET A 1 -0.02 -22.26 -1.01
C MET A 1 0.96 -21.52 -0.10
N ILE A 2 2.28 -21.62 -0.28
CA ILE A 2 3.27 -20.97 0.63
C ILE A 2 3.04 -19.46 0.78
N LEU A 3 2.85 -18.72 -0.32
CA LEU A 3 2.61 -17.27 -0.28
C LEU A 3 1.38 -16.88 0.53
N LEU A 4 0.34 -17.71 0.47
CA LEU A 4 -0.92 -17.52 1.19
C LEU A 4 -0.72 -17.76 2.70
N VAL A 5 0.09 -18.75 3.07
CA VAL A 5 0.50 -18.98 4.47
C VAL A 5 1.29 -17.79 4.99
N VAL A 6 2.27 -17.29 4.22
CA VAL A 6 3.06 -16.11 4.61
C VAL A 6 2.16 -14.88 4.81
N GLY A 7 1.25 -14.60 3.87
CA GLY A 7 0.31 -13.50 4.00
C GLY A 7 -0.57 -13.60 5.24
N ASN A 8 -1.07 -14.80 5.57
CA ASN A 8 -1.84 -15.03 6.79
C ASN A 8 -0.97 -14.82 8.04
N LEU A 9 0.25 -15.36 8.08
CA LEU A 9 1.16 -15.19 9.21
C LEU A 9 1.45 -13.72 9.49
N VAL A 10 1.66 -12.90 8.46
CA VAL A 10 1.86 -11.45 8.64
C VAL A 10 0.61 -10.79 9.25
N ASN A 11 -0.58 -11.13 8.76
CA ASN A 11 -1.84 -10.59 9.30
C ASN A 11 -2.10 -11.02 10.76
N TRP A 12 -1.88 -12.29 11.09
CA TRP A 12 -1.96 -12.79 12.47
C TRP A 12 -0.94 -12.11 13.37
N SER A 13 0.28 -11.86 12.86
CA SER A 13 1.32 -11.14 13.61
C SER A 13 0.88 -9.72 13.95
N PHE A 14 0.28 -9.00 13.01
CA PHE A 14 -0.31 -7.69 13.29
C PHE A 14 -1.41 -7.81 14.35
N ALA A 15 -2.40 -8.71 14.17
CA ALA A 15 -3.50 -8.85 15.12
C ALA A 15 -3.03 -9.15 16.55
N ILE A 16 -2.07 -10.06 16.72
CA ILE A 16 -1.49 -10.41 18.02
C ILE A 16 -0.72 -9.22 18.60
N PHE A 17 0.11 -8.55 17.79
CA PHE A 17 0.84 -7.37 18.23
C PHE A 17 -0.10 -6.26 18.73
N GLY A 18 -1.17 -5.96 17.99
CA GLY A 18 -2.15 -4.95 18.37
C GLY A 18 -2.89 -5.29 19.67
N LEU A 19 -3.21 -6.58 19.87
CA LEU A 19 -3.87 -7.05 21.09
C LEU A 19 -2.97 -6.93 22.33
N VAL A 20 -1.69 -7.28 22.18
CA VAL A 20 -0.70 -7.31 23.28
C VAL A 20 -0.18 -5.92 23.62
N TYR A 21 0.30 -5.18 22.63
CA TYR A 21 1.02 -3.92 22.86
C TYR A 21 0.11 -2.69 22.88
N ARG A 22 -1.09 -2.76 22.27
CA ARG A 22 -2.08 -1.67 22.23
C ARG A 22 -1.43 -0.30 21.93
N PRO A 23 -0.87 -0.12 20.72
CA PRO A 23 -0.16 1.11 20.37
C PRO A 23 -1.06 2.33 20.58
N ARG A 24 -0.46 3.41 21.13
CA ARG A 24 -1.18 4.65 21.45
C ARG A 24 -1.58 5.41 20.20
N ASP A 25 -0.68 5.50 19.21
CA ASP A 25 -1.02 5.96 17.86
C ASP A 25 -1.81 4.89 17.08
N PHE A 26 -3.10 4.81 17.39
CA PHE A 26 -4.04 3.90 16.74
C PHE A 26 -4.16 4.14 15.23
N ALA A 27 -4.12 5.40 14.78
CA ALA A 27 -4.34 5.77 13.40
C ALA A 27 -3.19 5.29 12.50
N SER A 28 -1.94 5.59 12.87
CA SER A 28 -0.76 5.13 12.14
C SER A 28 -0.65 3.61 12.16
N TYR A 29 -1.02 2.98 13.28
CA TYR A 29 -1.02 1.52 13.40
C TYR A 29 -2.03 0.86 12.44
N MET A 30 -3.27 1.35 12.42
CA MET A 30 -4.31 0.84 11.52
C MET A 30 -3.95 1.08 10.05
N LEU A 31 -3.41 2.26 9.73
CA LEU A 31 -2.89 2.58 8.40
C LEU A 31 -1.81 1.58 7.97
N GLY A 32 -0.86 1.28 8.86
CA GLY A 32 0.20 0.29 8.60
C GLY A 32 -0.37 -1.08 8.24
N ILE A 33 -1.39 -1.55 8.96
CA ILE A 33 -2.09 -2.81 8.64
C ILE A 33 -2.66 -2.76 7.23
N PHE A 34 -3.39 -1.70 6.87
CA PHE A 34 -4.02 -1.60 5.55
C PHE A 34 -3.00 -1.52 4.40
N ILE A 35 -1.94 -0.72 4.55
CA ILE A 35 -0.89 -0.62 3.53
C ILE A 35 -0.16 -1.96 3.38
N CYS A 36 0.25 -2.60 4.50
CA CYS A 36 0.92 -3.89 4.43
C CYS A 36 0.02 -4.95 3.79
N ASN A 37 -1.27 -4.97 4.13
CA ASN A 37 -2.22 -5.91 3.56
C ASN A 37 -2.38 -5.69 2.05
N LEU A 38 -2.58 -4.45 1.60
CA LEU A 38 -2.62 -4.10 0.18
C LEU A 38 -1.37 -4.56 -0.57
N LEU A 39 -0.17 -4.23 -0.06
CA LEU A 39 1.09 -4.58 -0.70
C LEU A 39 1.33 -6.10 -0.73
N LEU A 40 0.93 -6.82 0.33
CA LEU A 40 0.96 -8.28 0.36
C LEU A 40 0.04 -8.89 -0.71
N TYR A 41 -1.18 -8.38 -0.85
CA TYR A 41 -2.11 -8.84 -1.88
C TYR A 41 -1.59 -8.53 -3.28
N LEU A 42 -1.11 -7.31 -3.54
CA LEU A 42 -0.50 -6.94 -4.81
C LEU A 42 0.67 -7.85 -5.17
N ALA A 43 1.60 -8.06 -4.22
CA ALA A 43 2.74 -8.95 -4.40
C ALA A 43 2.30 -10.40 -4.64
N PHE A 44 1.31 -10.89 -3.91
CA PHE A 44 0.76 -12.22 -4.11
C PHE A 44 0.28 -12.43 -5.54
N TYR A 45 -0.56 -11.53 -6.07
CA TYR A 45 -1.10 -11.64 -7.42
C TYR A 45 -0.02 -11.54 -8.49
N VAL A 46 0.90 -10.57 -8.37
CA VAL A 46 2.01 -10.42 -9.32
C VAL A 46 2.92 -11.65 -9.31
N ILE A 47 3.27 -12.18 -8.14
CA ILE A 47 4.11 -13.38 -8.03
C ILE A 47 3.38 -14.59 -8.62
N MET A 48 2.08 -14.76 -8.35
CA MET A 48 1.29 -15.87 -8.91
C MET A 48 1.26 -15.80 -10.45
N LYS A 49 1.04 -14.62 -11.02
CA LYS A 49 1.06 -14.42 -12.47
C LYS A 49 2.40 -14.81 -13.10
N LEU A 50 3.51 -14.36 -12.49
CA LEU A 50 4.86 -14.70 -12.94
C LEU A 50 5.15 -16.22 -12.80
N ARG A 51 4.67 -16.86 -11.73
CA ARG A 51 4.85 -18.29 -11.47
C ARG A 51 4.05 -19.16 -12.45
N SER A 52 2.89 -18.70 -12.89
CA SER A 52 2.05 -19.37 -13.87
C SER A 52 2.50 -19.15 -15.31
N SER A 53 3.57 -18.38 -15.53
CA SER A 53 4.06 -17.99 -16.87
C SER A 53 2.98 -17.27 -17.71
N GLU A 54 2.08 -16.54 -17.04
CA GLU A 54 1.07 -15.70 -17.70
C GLU A 54 1.71 -14.43 -18.26
N LYS A 55 1.06 -13.80 -19.24
CA LYS A 55 1.64 -12.64 -19.91
C LYS A 55 1.33 -11.39 -19.11
N LEU A 56 2.37 -10.64 -18.74
CA LEU A 56 2.18 -9.33 -18.15
C LEU A 56 2.07 -8.27 -19.26
N LEU A 57 0.85 -7.78 -19.48
CA LEU A 57 0.61 -6.74 -20.48
C LEU A 57 1.31 -5.42 -20.11
N PRO A 58 1.65 -4.55 -21.09
CA PRO A 58 2.37 -3.30 -20.81
C PRO A 58 1.64 -2.34 -19.86
N PHE A 59 0.31 -2.30 -19.92
CA PHE A 59 -0.48 -1.39 -19.09
C PHE A 59 -0.49 -1.78 -17.59
N PRO A 60 -0.79 -3.05 -17.22
CA PRO A 60 -0.59 -3.52 -15.84
C PRO A 60 0.86 -3.39 -15.37
N LEU A 61 1.84 -3.65 -16.23
CA LEU A 61 3.26 -3.45 -15.88
C LEU A 61 3.55 -1.98 -15.53
N PHE A 62 3.05 -1.04 -16.33
CA PHE A 62 3.14 0.39 -16.00
C PHE A 62 2.49 0.68 -14.65
N CYS A 63 1.29 0.16 -14.39
CA CYS A 63 0.60 0.37 -13.11
C CYS A 63 1.39 -0.20 -11.92
N ILE A 64 2.02 -1.37 -12.06
CA ILE A 64 2.86 -1.98 -11.02
C ILE A 64 4.09 -1.12 -10.72
N VAL A 65 4.78 -0.65 -11.77
CA VAL A 65 5.97 0.21 -11.61
C VAL A 65 5.57 1.57 -11.00
N ALA A 66 4.50 2.19 -11.49
CA ALA A 66 3.97 3.43 -10.94
C ALA A 66 3.58 3.26 -9.46
N THR A 67 2.90 2.17 -9.12
CA THR A 67 2.54 1.81 -7.74
C THR A 67 3.77 1.77 -6.85
N ALA A 68 4.84 1.07 -7.26
CA ALA A 68 6.06 0.95 -6.46
C ALA A 68 6.75 2.30 -6.24
N VAL A 69 6.88 3.10 -7.30
CA VAL A 69 7.54 4.42 -7.25
C VAL A 69 6.73 5.39 -6.38
N VAL A 70 5.42 5.47 -6.59
CA VAL A 70 4.57 6.44 -5.88
C VAL A 70 4.39 6.03 -4.41
N TRP A 71 4.29 4.73 -4.08
CA TRP A 71 4.31 4.29 -2.67
C TRP A 71 5.62 4.64 -1.98
N ALA A 72 6.77 4.43 -2.63
CA ALA A 72 8.06 4.80 -2.04
C ALA A 72 8.14 6.31 -1.73
N ALA A 73 7.67 7.14 -2.66
CA ALA A 73 7.59 8.58 -2.45
C ALA A 73 6.59 8.95 -1.34
N ALA A 74 5.40 8.34 -1.31
CA ALA A 74 4.40 8.56 -0.28
C ALA A 74 4.95 8.20 1.13
N LEU A 75 5.62 7.05 1.26
CA LEU A 75 6.20 6.61 2.52
C LEU A 75 7.32 7.53 2.98
N TYR A 76 8.12 8.09 2.07
CA TYR A 76 9.13 9.09 2.42
C TYR A 76 8.52 10.30 3.14
N PHE A 77 7.39 10.82 2.64
CA PHE A 77 6.69 11.95 3.26
C PHE A 77 5.95 11.55 4.54
N PHE A 78 5.39 10.34 4.59
CA PHE A 78 4.77 9.80 5.80
C PHE A 78 5.74 9.81 6.99
N PHE A 79 6.98 9.36 6.78
CA PHE A 79 7.99 9.31 7.85
C PHE A 79 8.56 10.66 8.27
N GLN A 80 8.12 11.79 7.67
CA GLN A 80 8.49 13.12 8.15
C GLN A 80 7.79 13.51 9.45
N ASN A 81 6.68 12.84 9.79
CA ASN A 81 5.94 12.96 11.06
C ASN A 81 5.66 14.41 11.52
N PRO A 82 4.99 15.26 10.70
CA PRO A 82 4.67 16.63 11.07
C PRO A 82 3.55 16.76 12.11
N SER A 83 2.82 15.67 12.41
CA SER A 83 1.70 15.66 13.36
C SER A 83 1.72 14.43 14.27
N SER A 84 1.04 14.52 15.42
CA SER A 84 0.88 13.40 16.36
C SER A 84 -0.54 13.30 16.88
N TRP A 85 -1.03 12.07 16.99
CA TRP A 85 -2.32 11.75 17.62
C TRP A 85 -2.22 11.50 19.13
N GLU A 86 -1.00 11.41 19.67
CA GLU A 86 -0.76 11.14 21.09
C GLU A 86 -0.60 12.42 21.92
N GLU A 87 -0.17 13.50 21.29
CA GLU A 87 0.10 14.80 21.91
C GLU A 87 -1.14 15.70 21.93
N THR A 88 -1.12 16.71 22.80
CA THR A 88 -2.17 17.74 22.76
C THR A 88 -2.09 18.54 21.46
N PRO A 89 -3.20 19.16 21.00
CA PRO A 89 -3.17 20.01 19.82
C PRO A 89 -2.18 21.18 19.89
N ALA A 90 -1.79 21.62 21.10
CA ALA A 90 -0.77 22.64 21.27
C ALA A 90 0.64 22.07 21.04
N GLU A 91 0.96 20.95 21.67
CA GLU A 91 2.26 20.26 21.50
C GLU A 91 2.47 19.79 20.05
N SER A 92 1.44 19.24 19.40
CA SER A 92 1.55 18.83 18.00
C SER A 92 1.80 20.02 17.05
N ARG A 93 1.36 21.25 17.38
CA ARG A 93 1.60 22.43 16.54
C ARG A 93 3.06 22.87 16.53
N GLU A 94 3.82 22.55 17.57
CA GLU A 94 5.26 22.84 17.64
C GLU A 94 6.05 22.03 16.60
N LYS A 95 5.46 20.98 16.01
CA LYS A 95 6.07 20.18 14.93
C LYS A 95 5.85 20.77 13.54
N ASN A 96 5.00 21.79 13.40
CA ASN A 96 4.70 22.38 12.11
C ASN A 96 5.95 23.00 11.48
N ARG A 97 6.14 22.74 10.18
CA ARG A 97 7.25 23.27 9.38
C ARG A 97 6.69 24.19 8.28
N PRO A 98 7.51 25.06 7.67
CA PRO A 98 7.10 25.82 6.51
C PRO A 98 6.62 24.89 5.37
N CYS A 99 5.53 25.27 4.70
CA CYS A 99 5.01 24.52 3.54
C CYS A 99 6.06 24.45 2.42
N ILE A 100 6.23 23.27 1.82
CA ILE A 100 7.32 22.99 0.88
C ILE A 100 6.90 23.05 -0.59
N LEU A 101 5.60 22.96 -0.88
CA LEU A 101 5.07 23.01 -2.24
C LEU A 101 4.07 24.16 -2.40
N LEU A 102 4.36 25.05 -3.35
CA LEU A 102 3.57 26.25 -3.69
C LEU A 102 3.30 27.20 -2.50
N GLY A 103 4.06 27.07 -1.40
CA GLY A 103 3.81 27.82 -0.16
C GLY A 103 2.48 27.47 0.52
N PHE A 104 1.86 26.35 0.15
CA PHE A 104 0.55 25.93 0.67
C PHE A 104 0.57 24.51 1.22
N PHE A 105 1.16 23.55 0.50
CA PHE A 105 1.16 22.14 0.90
C PHE A 105 2.39 21.79 1.72
N ASP A 106 2.17 21.13 2.85
CA ASP A 106 3.22 20.57 3.70
C ASP A 106 3.54 19.10 3.35
N ASP A 107 4.41 18.46 4.13
CA ASP A 107 4.76 17.05 3.97
C ASP A 107 3.53 16.12 4.09
N HIS A 108 2.57 16.47 4.96
CA HIS A 108 1.37 15.66 5.21
C HIS A 108 0.41 15.70 4.04
N ASP A 109 0.19 16.89 3.46
CA ASP A 109 -0.64 17.06 2.28
C ASP A 109 -0.07 16.30 1.06
N ILE A 110 1.25 16.40 0.87
CA ILE A 110 1.94 15.69 -0.21
C ILE A 110 1.85 14.18 0.01
N TRP A 111 2.03 13.70 1.25
CA TRP A 111 1.82 12.29 1.59
C TRP A 111 0.42 11.80 1.21
N HIS A 112 -0.64 12.55 1.53
CA HIS A 112 -2.01 12.19 1.15
C HIS A 112 -2.20 12.13 -0.36
N PHE A 113 -1.71 13.14 -1.08
CA PHE A 113 -1.83 13.18 -2.54
C PHE A 113 -1.13 11.99 -3.21
N LEU A 114 0.12 11.71 -2.79
CA LEU A 114 0.88 10.59 -3.31
C LEU A 114 0.27 9.24 -2.92
N SER A 115 -0.21 9.09 -1.69
CA SER A 115 -0.86 7.85 -1.24
C SER A 115 -2.15 7.57 -2.01
N ALA A 116 -2.96 8.60 -2.29
CA ALA A 116 -4.15 8.46 -3.12
C ALA A 116 -3.81 8.00 -4.54
N ALA A 117 -2.77 8.59 -5.15
CA ALA A 117 -2.28 8.17 -6.46
C ALA A 117 -1.72 6.73 -6.44
N ALA A 118 -0.96 6.36 -5.40
CA ALA A 118 -0.44 5.01 -5.23
C ALA A 118 -1.55 3.97 -5.10
N LEU A 119 -2.59 4.26 -4.31
CA LEU A 119 -3.79 3.44 -4.19
C LEU A 119 -4.50 3.29 -5.54
N PHE A 120 -4.67 4.39 -6.28
CA PHE A 120 -5.27 4.37 -7.61
C PHE A 120 -4.53 3.41 -8.56
N PHE A 121 -3.21 3.55 -8.68
CA PHE A 121 -2.42 2.64 -9.53
C PHE A 121 -2.43 1.19 -9.02
N SER A 122 -2.47 0.99 -7.69
CA SER A 122 -2.55 -0.35 -7.10
C SER A 122 -3.83 -1.07 -7.53
N PHE A 123 -4.98 -0.41 -7.38
CA PHE A 123 -6.27 -0.99 -7.75
C PHE A 123 -6.46 -1.10 -9.25
N LEU A 124 -6.00 -0.12 -10.03
CA LEU A 124 -6.03 -0.18 -11.48
C LEU A 124 -5.16 -1.32 -12.03
N GLY A 125 -3.98 -1.51 -11.43
CA GLY A 125 -3.10 -2.64 -11.71
C GLY A 125 -3.79 -3.96 -11.42
N LEU A 126 -4.41 -4.13 -10.24
CA LEU A 126 -5.16 -5.34 -9.89
C LEU A 126 -6.36 -5.59 -10.82
N LEU A 127 -7.07 -4.54 -11.22
CA LEU A 127 -8.24 -4.64 -12.09
C LEU A 127 -7.87 -5.13 -13.49
N THR A 128 -6.71 -4.70 -14.00
CA THR A 128 -6.27 -4.97 -15.38
C THR A 128 -5.24 -6.09 -15.47
N LEU A 129 -4.83 -6.66 -14.34
CA LEU A 129 -3.73 -7.62 -14.26
C LEU A 129 -3.98 -8.85 -15.12
N ASP A 130 -5.23 -9.30 -15.20
CA ASP A 130 -5.65 -10.54 -15.87
C ASP A 130 -6.37 -10.29 -17.20
N ASP A 131 -6.26 -9.08 -17.77
CA ASP A 131 -6.84 -8.76 -19.10
C ASP A 131 -6.30 -9.69 -20.21
N ASP A 132 -5.14 -10.34 -20.02
CA ASP A 132 -4.62 -11.34 -20.96
C ASP A 132 -5.43 -12.66 -20.95
N LEU A 133 -6.23 -12.89 -19.90
CA LEU A 133 -7.04 -14.08 -19.69
C LEU A 133 -8.52 -13.91 -20.03
N ASP A 134 -8.95 -12.73 -20.52
CA ASP A 134 -10.37 -12.41 -20.79
C ASP A 134 -11.10 -13.43 -21.69
N SER A 135 -10.37 -14.05 -22.61
CA SER A 135 -10.90 -15.06 -23.54
C SER A 135 -10.60 -16.51 -23.12
N VAL A 136 -9.92 -16.72 -22.00
CA VAL A 136 -9.50 -18.04 -21.51
C VAL A 136 -10.62 -18.63 -20.65
N PRO A 137 -11.12 -19.85 -20.98
CA PRO A 137 -12.08 -20.54 -20.13
C PRO A 137 -11.54 -20.73 -18.71
N ARG A 138 -12.37 -20.44 -17.69
CA ARG A 138 -11.95 -20.46 -16.27
C ARG A 138 -11.31 -21.78 -15.82
N ASN A 139 -11.75 -22.91 -16.36
CA ASN A 139 -11.19 -24.23 -16.06
C ASN A 139 -9.78 -24.48 -16.64
N LYS A 140 -9.27 -23.56 -17.47
CA LYS A 140 -7.92 -23.60 -18.03
C LYS A 140 -6.96 -22.61 -17.37
N ILE A 141 -7.46 -21.77 -16.45
CA ILE A 141 -6.61 -20.82 -15.74
C ILE A 141 -5.92 -21.58 -14.58
N PRO A 142 -4.58 -21.60 -14.50
CA PRO A 142 -3.83 -22.44 -13.55
C PRO A 142 -4.04 -22.09 -12.07
N VAL A 143 -4.56 -20.89 -11.80
CA VAL A 143 -4.54 -20.26 -10.49
C VAL A 143 -5.91 -20.28 -9.78
N PHE A 144 -6.88 -21.06 -10.28
CA PHE A 144 -8.16 -21.28 -9.62
C PHE A 144 -8.32 -22.71 -9.09
#